data_AF-A0A0F7CQN3-F1
#
_entry.id   AF-A0A0F7CQN3-F1
#
_cell.length_a   1.000
_cell.length_b   1.000
_cell.length_c   1.000
_cell.angle_alpha   90.00
_cell.angle_beta   90.00
_cell.angle_gamma   90.00
#
_symmetry.space_group_name_H-M   'P 1'
#
loop_
_entity.id
_entity.type
_entity.pdbx_description
1 polymer ?
#
loop_
_entity_poly.entity_id
_entity_poly.type
_entity_poly.pdbx_seq_one_letter_code
_entity_poly.pdbx_strand_id
1 'polypeptide(L)'
;MDRERALEQWHTLVRTYRELGHTVELLEPVPGLPDMVFAANGALVLDGKVLGSRFRAAQRQPEAAEFTRWFKENGFPVVEPEDVCEGEGDLVPVGGDILAGYGFRTSTGAHIAAQEYFGSAVISLRLVDPLFYHLDTALFALDDTTIAYYPEAFSPGSRAALRRRYPDAVIATRADAMAFGLNSVSDGHHVLISPGATGLIDRLTERGYTPVPVDTSELLKAGGGIKCCTQEIRHP
;
A
#
# COMPACT_ATOMS: atom_id res chain seq x y z
N MET A 1 18.76 11.16 5.56
CA MET A 1 18.47 10.70 4.19
C MET A 1 19.49 11.34 3.27
N ASP A 2 20.12 10.55 2.41
CA ASP A 2 20.89 11.04 1.28
C ASP A 2 19.90 11.36 0.14
N ARG A 3 19.80 12.63 -0.24
CA ARG A 3 18.79 13.09 -1.20
C ARG A 3 19.08 12.64 -2.63
N GLU A 4 20.34 12.64 -3.04
CA GLU A 4 20.72 12.25 -4.39
C GLU A 4 20.43 10.77 -4.59
N ARG A 5 20.86 9.94 -3.63
CA ARG A 5 20.56 8.51 -3.64
C ARG A 5 19.05 8.24 -3.54
N ALA A 6 18.28 8.99 -2.76
CA ALA A 6 16.83 8.82 -2.69
C ALA A 6 16.14 9.08 -4.04
N LEU A 7 16.59 10.10 -4.78
CA LEU A 7 16.10 10.40 -6.12
C LEU A 7 16.47 9.30 -7.12
N GLU A 8 17.71 8.80 -7.08
CA GLU A 8 18.14 7.68 -7.93
C GLU A 8 17.35 6.40 -7.67
N GLN A 9 17.08 6.08 -6.39
CA GLN A 9 16.26 4.94 -5.98
C GLN A 9 14.81 5.11 -6.46
N TRP A 10 14.23 6.29 -6.30
CA TRP A 10 12.89 6.59 -6.80
C TRP A 10 12.79 6.51 -8.33
N HIS A 11 13.77 7.06 -9.06
CA HIS A 11 13.84 6.94 -10.52
C HIS A 11 14.00 5.50 -10.98
N THR A 12 14.76 4.69 -10.22
CA THR A 12 14.90 3.26 -10.48
C THR A 12 13.55 2.56 -10.33
N LEU A 13 12.80 2.82 -9.26
CA LEU A 13 11.46 2.29 -9.07
C LEU A 13 10.52 2.62 -10.26
N VAL A 14 10.47 3.89 -10.67
CA VAL A 14 9.66 4.33 -11.82
C VAL A 14 10.08 3.64 -13.11
N ARG A 15 11.38 3.50 -13.35
CA ARG A 15 11.90 2.80 -14.53
C ARG A 15 11.53 1.32 -14.51
N THR A 16 11.66 0.64 -13.37
CA THR A 16 11.29 -0.77 -13.22
C THR A 16 9.83 -1.01 -13.58
N TYR A 17 8.90 -0.17 -13.10
CA TYR A 17 7.49 -0.28 -13.49
C TYR A 17 7.31 -0.17 -15.01
N ARG A 18 7.93 0.81 -15.65
CA ARG A 18 7.84 1.03 -17.10
C ARG A 18 8.45 -0.11 -17.91
N GLU A 19 9.57 -0.67 -17.47
CA GLU A 19 10.23 -1.84 -18.09
C GLU A 19 9.37 -3.09 -18.00
N LEU A 20 8.58 -3.23 -16.93
CA LEU A 20 7.58 -4.30 -16.76
C LEU A 20 6.27 -4.03 -17.53
N GLY A 21 6.18 -2.92 -18.26
CA GLY A 21 5.03 -2.60 -19.12
C GLY A 21 3.92 -1.79 -18.45
N HIS A 22 4.14 -1.32 -17.22
CA HIS A 22 3.17 -0.47 -16.50
C HIS A 22 3.25 0.99 -16.96
N THR A 23 2.10 1.64 -17.02
CA THR A 23 2.03 3.11 -17.16
C THR A 23 2.28 3.75 -15.79
N VAL A 24 3.17 4.75 -15.76
CA VAL A 24 3.47 5.50 -14.54
C VAL A 24 3.20 6.98 -14.77
N GLU A 25 2.12 7.44 -14.14
CA GLU A 25 1.78 8.86 -14.02
C GLU A 25 2.46 9.48 -12.80
N LEU A 26 2.73 10.78 -12.88
CA LEU A 26 3.43 11.53 -11.83
C LEU A 26 2.55 12.64 -11.26
N LEU A 27 2.69 12.84 -9.95
CA LEU A 27 2.18 14.01 -9.24
C LEU A 27 3.36 14.96 -8.96
N GLU A 28 3.21 16.22 -9.35
CA GLU A 28 4.22 17.25 -9.08
C GLU A 28 4.40 17.44 -7.56
N PRO A 29 5.65 17.41 -7.04
CA PRO A 29 5.90 17.56 -5.62
C PRO A 29 5.67 19.01 -5.16
N VAL A 30 5.12 19.17 -3.96
CA VAL A 30 4.87 20.50 -3.38
C VAL A 30 5.92 20.82 -2.31
N PRO A 31 6.62 21.98 -2.42
CA PRO A 31 7.55 22.42 -1.38
C PRO A 31 6.88 22.49 0.00
N GLY A 32 7.52 21.88 1.00
CA GLY A 32 6.99 21.82 2.36
C GLY A 32 6.14 20.59 2.68
N LEU A 33 5.86 19.73 1.69
CA LEU A 33 5.12 18.47 1.86
C LEU A 33 6.00 17.27 1.47
N PRO A 34 7.05 16.94 2.27
CA PRO A 34 8.04 15.94 1.90
C PRO A 34 7.47 14.51 1.78
N ASP A 35 6.39 14.20 2.50
CA ASP A 35 5.78 12.86 2.52
C ASP A 35 4.82 12.62 1.34
N MET A 36 4.64 13.60 0.42
CA MET A 36 3.88 13.41 -0.82
C MET A 36 4.45 12.31 -1.72
N VAL A 37 5.73 11.97 -1.55
CA VAL A 37 6.34 10.81 -2.23
C VAL A 37 5.63 9.50 -1.87
N PHE A 38 4.94 9.43 -0.72
CA PHE A 38 4.16 8.28 -0.29
C PHE A 38 2.72 8.35 -0.84
N ALA A 39 2.63 8.22 -2.16
CA ALA A 39 1.40 8.35 -2.93
C ALA A 39 0.30 7.36 -2.54
N ALA A 40 0.64 6.16 -2.03
CA ALA A 40 -0.36 5.17 -1.62
C ALA A 40 -1.31 5.68 -0.54
N ASN A 41 -0.91 6.68 0.24
CA ASN A 41 -1.79 7.26 1.25
C ASN A 41 -2.76 8.31 0.69
N GLY A 42 -2.68 8.63 -0.60
CA GLY A 42 -3.47 9.67 -1.24
C GLY A 42 -4.91 9.26 -1.48
N ALA A 43 -5.18 7.99 -1.79
CA ALA A 43 -6.51 7.50 -2.06
C ALA A 43 -6.63 5.97 -2.01
N LEU A 44 -7.86 5.48 -2.16
CA LEU A 44 -8.18 4.15 -2.67
C LEU A 44 -8.90 4.31 -4.01
N VAL A 45 -8.47 3.56 -5.03
CA VAL A 45 -9.07 3.58 -6.37
C VAL A 45 -9.61 2.20 -6.75
N LEU A 46 -10.90 2.12 -7.08
CA LEU A 46 -11.56 0.92 -7.59
C LEU A 46 -12.59 1.29 -8.66
N ASP A 47 -12.58 0.57 -9.79
CA ASP A 47 -13.49 0.75 -10.92
C ASP A 47 -13.61 2.22 -11.38
N GLY A 48 -12.48 2.94 -11.41
CA GLY A 48 -12.41 4.36 -11.75
C GLY A 48 -13.01 5.31 -10.71
N LYS A 49 -13.43 4.83 -9.54
CA LYS A 49 -13.94 5.63 -8.42
C LYS A 49 -12.85 5.83 -7.38
N VAL A 50 -12.82 7.02 -6.76
CA VAL A 50 -11.76 7.40 -5.82
C VAL A 50 -12.34 7.78 -4.47
N LEU A 51 -11.90 7.08 -3.42
CA LEU A 51 -12.04 7.52 -2.04
C LEU A 51 -10.74 8.22 -1.66
N GLY A 52 -10.78 9.53 -1.44
CA GLY A 52 -9.61 10.32 -1.07
C GLY A 52 -9.10 10.01 0.34
N SER A 53 -8.14 10.79 0.80
CA SER A 53 -7.54 10.64 2.13
C SER A 53 -7.88 11.78 3.09
N ARG A 54 -7.82 11.45 4.38
CA ARG A 54 -7.90 12.39 5.51
C ARG A 54 -6.87 11.95 6.54
N PHE A 55 -5.71 12.58 6.49
CA PHE A 55 -4.56 12.21 7.29
C PHE A 55 -4.75 12.45 8.79
N ARG A 56 -4.25 11.52 9.61
CA ARG A 56 -4.19 11.68 11.06
C ARG A 56 -3.20 12.77 11.47
N ALA A 57 -2.03 12.78 10.83
CA ALA A 57 -0.94 13.69 11.14
C ALA A 57 -1.20 15.07 10.52
N ALA A 58 -1.17 16.14 11.34
CA ALA A 58 -1.40 17.50 10.87
C ALA A 58 -0.44 17.94 9.76
N GLN A 59 0.80 17.43 9.80
CA GLN A 59 1.84 17.71 8.81
C GLN A 59 1.48 17.19 7.41
N ARG A 60 0.71 16.09 7.33
CA ARG A 60 0.30 15.47 6.06
C ARG A 60 -1.07 15.92 5.57
N GLN A 61 -1.87 16.58 6.41
CA GLN A 61 -3.22 17.03 6.04
C GLN A 61 -3.28 17.87 4.76
N PRO A 62 -2.33 18.80 4.48
CA PRO A 62 -2.34 19.55 3.23
C PRO A 62 -2.17 18.68 1.97
N GLU A 63 -1.55 17.50 2.08
CA GLU A 63 -1.31 16.58 0.95
C GLU A 63 -2.62 16.06 0.35
N ALA A 64 -3.67 15.90 1.17
CA ALA A 64 -4.96 15.38 0.73
C ALA A 64 -5.59 16.24 -0.39
N ALA A 65 -5.43 17.56 -0.31
CA ALA A 65 -5.92 18.48 -1.32
C ALA A 65 -5.17 18.31 -2.65
N GLU A 66 -3.87 18.06 -2.59
CA GLU A 66 -3.00 17.88 -3.76
C GLU A 66 -3.28 16.56 -4.48
N PHE A 67 -3.42 15.45 -3.73
CA PHE A 67 -3.85 14.17 -4.30
C PHE A 67 -5.25 14.27 -4.92
N THR A 68 -6.20 14.88 -4.21
CA THR A 68 -7.57 15.09 -4.70
C THR A 68 -7.59 15.92 -5.98
N ARG A 69 -6.79 16.99 -6.06
CA ARG A 69 -6.68 17.83 -7.25
C ARG A 69 -6.19 17.01 -8.44
N TRP A 70 -5.12 16.24 -8.26
CA TRP A 70 -4.57 15.38 -9.31
C TRP A 70 -5.60 14.42 -9.87
N PHE A 71 -6.34 13.70 -9.02
CA PHE A 71 -7.39 12.78 -9.47
C PHE A 71 -8.50 13.51 -10.24
N LYS A 72 -8.97 14.66 -9.75
CA LYS A 72 -10.00 15.46 -10.43
C LYS A 72 -9.54 15.97 -11.80
N GLU A 73 -8.31 16.45 -11.90
CA GLU A 73 -7.71 16.93 -13.16
C GLU A 73 -7.52 15.80 -14.18
N ASN A 74 -7.31 14.56 -13.70
CA ASN A 74 -7.22 13.36 -14.53
C ASN A 74 -8.59 12.65 -14.76
N GLY A 75 -9.70 13.33 -14.45
CA GLY A 75 -11.05 12.87 -14.82
C GLY A 75 -11.68 11.84 -13.87
N PHE A 76 -11.10 11.62 -12.69
CA PHE A 76 -11.65 10.68 -11.71
C PHE A 76 -12.69 11.36 -10.80
N PRO A 77 -13.85 10.73 -10.54
CA PRO A 77 -14.75 11.15 -9.48
C PRO A 77 -14.15 10.83 -8.11
N VAL A 78 -14.00 11.86 -7.27
CA VAL A 78 -13.42 11.75 -5.92
C VAL A 78 -14.47 12.06 -4.86
N VAL A 79 -14.58 11.18 -3.87
CA VAL A 79 -15.27 11.43 -2.59
C VAL A 79 -14.24 11.60 -1.49
N GLU A 80 -14.38 12.67 -0.71
CA GLU A 80 -13.53 12.93 0.45
C GLU A 80 -14.10 12.19 1.67
N PRO A 81 -13.26 11.48 2.45
CA PRO A 81 -13.73 10.78 3.64
C PRO A 81 -13.99 11.75 4.80
N GLU A 82 -15.06 11.52 5.56
CA GLU A 82 -15.35 12.26 6.80
C GLU A 82 -14.41 11.86 7.94
N ASP A 83 -14.03 10.58 7.94
CA ASP A 83 -13.20 9.91 8.93
C ASP A 83 -11.73 9.82 8.51
N VAL A 84 -10.83 9.59 9.47
CA VAL A 84 -9.40 9.43 9.18
C VAL A 84 -9.20 8.21 8.27
N CYS A 85 -8.65 8.45 7.09
CA CYS A 85 -8.43 7.47 6.02
C CYS A 85 -7.07 7.76 5.37
N GLU A 86 -6.14 6.82 5.43
CA GLU A 86 -4.80 6.98 4.83
C GLU A 86 -4.62 6.08 3.60
N GLY A 87 -5.68 5.97 2.79
CA GLY A 87 -5.68 5.38 1.45
C GLY A 87 -5.25 3.92 1.40
N GLU A 88 -4.60 3.54 0.30
CA GLU A 88 -4.02 2.22 0.08
C GLU A 88 -2.88 1.84 1.04
N GLY A 89 -2.40 2.77 1.87
CA GLY A 89 -1.57 2.42 3.01
C GLY A 89 -2.31 1.53 4.02
N ASP A 90 -3.63 1.71 4.17
CA ASP A 90 -4.46 0.91 5.08
C ASP A 90 -5.60 0.17 4.38
N LEU A 91 -5.87 0.42 3.11
CA LEU A 91 -6.97 -0.20 2.36
C LEU A 91 -6.40 -0.99 1.17
N VAL A 92 -6.32 -2.31 1.29
CA VAL A 92 -5.73 -3.19 0.27
C VAL A 92 -6.84 -3.93 -0.48
N PRO A 93 -7.08 -3.64 -1.77
CA PRO A 93 -8.01 -4.40 -2.61
C PRO A 93 -7.50 -5.81 -2.88
N VAL A 94 -8.39 -6.81 -2.79
CA VAL A 94 -8.10 -8.21 -3.12
C VAL A 94 -9.37 -8.87 -3.67
N GLY A 95 -9.39 -9.22 -4.96
CA GLY A 95 -10.49 -10.03 -5.53
C GLY A 95 -11.90 -9.44 -5.37
N GLY A 96 -12.02 -8.11 -5.43
CA GLY A 96 -13.28 -7.38 -5.25
C GLY A 96 -13.65 -7.06 -3.79
N ASP A 97 -12.98 -7.68 -2.81
CA ASP A 97 -13.03 -7.31 -1.39
C ASP A 97 -11.97 -6.23 -1.08
N ILE A 98 -12.12 -5.54 0.05
CA ILE A 98 -11.12 -4.61 0.60
C ILE A 98 -10.69 -5.11 1.98
N LEU A 99 -9.40 -5.38 2.14
CA LEU A 99 -8.79 -5.61 3.44
C LEU A 99 -8.43 -4.26 4.06
N ALA A 100 -8.95 -3.96 5.25
CA ALA A 100 -8.87 -2.61 5.81
C ALA A 100 -8.23 -2.58 7.20
N GLY A 101 -7.04 -2.00 7.28
CA GLY A 101 -6.25 -1.82 8.49
C GLY A 101 -6.86 -0.79 9.44
N TYR A 102 -6.78 -1.06 10.75
CA TYR A 102 -7.03 -0.07 11.80
C TYR A 102 -6.19 -0.36 13.05
N GLY A 103 -6.10 0.64 13.93
CA GLY A 103 -5.42 0.55 15.22
C GLY A 103 -4.46 1.71 15.48
N PHE A 104 -3.84 2.22 14.41
CA PHE A 104 -2.87 3.33 14.50
C PHE A 104 -3.27 4.54 13.67
N ARG A 105 -3.55 4.34 12.37
CA ARG A 105 -3.79 5.43 11.41
C ARG A 105 -5.28 5.55 11.06
N THR A 106 -5.74 4.75 10.10
CA THR A 106 -7.13 4.75 9.59
C THR A 106 -8.15 4.36 10.66
N SER A 107 -9.29 5.06 10.68
CA SER A 107 -10.42 4.75 11.57
C SER A 107 -11.36 3.73 10.92
N THR A 108 -12.14 3.01 11.74
CA THR A 108 -13.16 2.09 11.22
C THR A 108 -14.33 2.80 10.53
N GLY A 109 -14.50 4.11 10.73
CA GLY A 109 -15.47 4.89 9.97
C GLY A 109 -15.11 4.98 8.49
N ALA A 110 -13.82 5.06 8.16
CA ALA A 110 -13.35 4.97 6.77
C ALA A 110 -13.63 3.60 6.14
N HIS A 111 -13.67 2.52 6.94
CA HIS A 111 -14.04 1.19 6.44
C HIS A 111 -15.50 1.15 6.00
N ILE A 112 -16.39 1.77 6.79
CA ILE A 112 -17.81 1.91 6.45
C ILE A 112 -17.96 2.78 5.20
N ALA A 113 -17.26 3.92 5.13
CA ALA A 113 -17.29 4.80 3.97
C ALA A 113 -16.83 4.07 2.68
N ALA A 114 -15.75 3.28 2.76
CA ALA A 114 -15.29 2.47 1.64
C ALA A 114 -16.34 1.44 1.20
N GLN A 115 -16.97 0.73 2.15
CA GLN A 115 -18.03 -0.23 1.83
C GLN A 115 -19.21 0.43 1.11
N GLU A 116 -19.75 1.52 1.66
CA GLU A 116 -20.90 2.21 1.10
C GLU A 116 -20.58 2.84 -0.26
N TYR A 117 -19.36 3.37 -0.41
CA TYR A 117 -18.97 4.03 -1.66
C TYR A 117 -18.69 3.02 -2.77
N PHE A 118 -17.94 1.95 -2.51
CA PHE A 118 -17.53 0.98 -3.54
C PHE A 118 -18.51 -0.17 -3.72
N GLY A 119 -19.35 -0.48 -2.73
CA GLY A 119 -20.22 -1.67 -2.75
C GLY A 119 -19.45 -2.98 -2.54
N SER A 120 -18.16 -2.90 -2.19
CA SER A 120 -17.28 -4.04 -1.90
C SER A 120 -17.39 -4.47 -0.43
N ALA A 121 -17.19 -5.76 -0.15
CA ALA A 121 -17.08 -6.19 1.23
C ALA A 121 -15.77 -5.66 1.85
N VAL A 122 -15.85 -5.09 3.05
CA VAL A 122 -14.69 -4.56 3.77
C VAL A 122 -14.39 -5.43 4.99
N ILE A 123 -13.17 -5.95 5.06
CA ILE A 123 -12.71 -6.81 6.15
C ILE A 123 -11.76 -6.01 7.03
N SER A 124 -12.26 -5.59 8.19
CA SER A 124 -11.45 -4.85 9.17
C SER A 124 -10.40 -5.74 9.84
N LEU A 125 -9.14 -5.32 9.76
CA LEU A 125 -7.97 -5.99 10.32
C LEU A 125 -7.28 -5.09 11.34
N ARG A 126 -7.22 -5.52 12.60
CA ARG A 126 -6.59 -4.77 13.68
C ARG A 126 -5.09 -5.03 13.71
N LEU A 127 -4.31 -3.99 13.44
CA LEU A 127 -2.87 -3.96 13.66
C LEU A 127 -2.58 -3.77 15.15
N VAL A 128 -1.56 -4.46 15.66
CA VAL A 128 -1.20 -4.48 17.09
C VAL A 128 0.28 -4.21 17.37
N ASP A 129 1.15 -4.29 16.36
CA ASP A 129 2.57 -3.96 16.48
C ASP A 129 2.81 -2.56 15.86
N PRO A 130 3.24 -1.55 16.64
CA PRO A 130 3.41 -0.18 16.16
C PRO A 130 4.52 -0.01 15.12
N LEU A 131 5.39 -1.00 14.93
CA LEU A 131 6.36 -1.01 13.84
C LEU A 131 5.70 -1.19 12.47
N PHE A 132 4.47 -1.72 12.45
CA PHE A 132 3.66 -1.95 11.26
C PHE A 132 2.37 -1.13 11.36
N TYR A 133 2.50 0.20 11.38
CA TYR A 133 1.40 1.12 11.67
C TYR A 133 0.41 1.34 10.51
N HIS A 134 0.80 0.92 9.30
CA HIS A 134 -0.05 0.86 8.10
C HIS A 134 -0.18 -0.59 7.64
N LEU A 135 -1.33 -0.96 7.09
CA LEU A 135 -1.59 -2.32 6.59
C LEU A 135 -0.56 -2.75 5.54
N ASP A 136 -0.19 -1.86 4.63
CA ASP A 136 0.78 -2.10 3.54
C ASP A 136 2.21 -2.39 4.02
N THR A 137 2.50 -2.25 5.32
CA THR A 137 3.77 -2.67 5.93
C THR A 137 3.73 -4.10 6.46
N ALA A 138 2.53 -4.68 6.58
CA ALA A 138 2.27 -6.00 7.16
C ALA A 138 1.52 -6.96 6.24
N LEU A 139 0.98 -6.48 5.11
CA LEU A 139 0.21 -7.26 4.16
C LEU A 139 0.21 -6.60 2.78
N PHE A 140 0.33 -7.41 1.73
CA PHE A 140 0.00 -6.97 0.37
C PHE A 140 -0.73 -8.09 -0.40
N ALA A 141 -1.45 -7.70 -1.45
CA ALA A 141 -2.07 -8.60 -2.40
C ALA A 141 -1.04 -9.08 -3.42
N LEU A 142 -0.94 -10.38 -3.62
CA LEU A 142 -0.14 -10.95 -4.71
C LEU A 142 -0.94 -10.99 -6.01
N ASP A 143 -2.21 -11.39 -5.89
CA ASP A 143 -3.20 -11.45 -6.97
C ASP A 143 -4.59 -11.33 -6.35
N ASP A 144 -5.63 -11.56 -7.15
CA ASP A 144 -7.04 -11.46 -6.71
C ASP A 144 -7.43 -12.47 -5.61
N THR A 145 -6.64 -13.50 -5.37
CA THR A 145 -6.97 -14.60 -4.46
C THR A 145 -5.91 -14.89 -3.41
N THR A 146 -4.70 -14.35 -3.58
CA THR A 146 -3.54 -14.64 -2.75
C THR A 146 -2.99 -13.37 -2.13
N ILE A 147 -2.63 -13.46 -0.85
CA ILE A 147 -1.94 -12.39 -0.12
C ILE A 147 -0.60 -12.90 0.43
N ALA A 148 0.29 -11.97 0.72
CA ALA A 148 1.42 -12.20 1.61
C ALA A 148 1.27 -11.33 2.86
N TYR A 149 1.56 -11.87 4.05
CA TYR A 149 1.45 -11.11 5.29
C TYR A 149 2.35 -11.61 6.41
N TYR A 150 2.63 -10.74 7.39
CA TYR A 150 3.30 -11.09 8.65
C TYR A 150 2.26 -11.26 9.77
N PRO A 151 2.03 -12.49 10.28
CA PRO A 151 0.93 -12.74 11.19
C PRO A 151 0.97 -11.93 12.49
N GLU A 152 2.14 -11.76 13.10
CA GLU A 152 2.23 -11.15 14.44
C GLU A 152 1.94 -9.64 14.47
N ALA A 153 1.86 -8.98 13.31
CA ALA A 153 1.38 -7.60 13.22
C ALA A 153 -0.12 -7.47 13.52
N PHE A 154 -0.88 -8.58 13.53
CA PHE A 154 -2.34 -8.59 13.63
C PHE A 154 -2.86 -9.16 14.95
N SER A 155 -4.00 -8.65 15.40
CA SER A 155 -4.73 -9.20 16.55
C SER A 155 -5.13 -10.68 16.33
N PRO A 156 -5.36 -11.48 17.39
CA PRO A 156 -5.79 -12.88 17.26
C PRO A 156 -7.03 -13.07 16.36
N GLY A 157 -8.02 -12.19 16.45
CA GLY A 157 -9.23 -12.25 15.62
C GLY A 157 -8.94 -11.99 14.14
N SER A 158 -8.16 -10.95 13.85
CA SER A 158 -7.75 -10.61 12.48
C SER A 158 -6.89 -11.72 11.86
N ARG A 159 -5.96 -12.32 12.62
CA ARG A 159 -5.19 -13.49 12.18
C ARG A 159 -6.09 -14.69 11.86
N ALA A 160 -7.12 -14.94 12.66
CA ALA A 160 -8.06 -16.03 12.40
C ALA A 160 -8.91 -15.76 11.15
N ALA A 161 -9.31 -14.51 10.91
CA ALA A 161 -10.01 -14.11 9.68
C ALA A 161 -9.13 -14.31 8.45
N LEU A 162 -7.88 -13.83 8.48
CA LEU A 162 -6.90 -13.98 7.39
C LEU A 162 -6.65 -15.45 7.07
N ARG A 163 -6.35 -16.29 8.06
CA ARG A 163 -6.13 -17.74 7.83
C ARG A 163 -7.33 -18.45 7.22
N ARG A 164 -8.55 -18.03 7.54
CA ARG A 164 -9.77 -18.64 6.99
C ARG A 164 -10.02 -18.22 5.54
N ARG A 165 -9.77 -16.95 5.22
CA ARG A 165 -9.98 -16.40 3.87
C ARG A 165 -8.85 -16.76 2.91
N TYR A 166 -7.62 -16.77 3.40
CA TYR A 166 -6.41 -16.98 2.62
C TYR A 166 -5.58 -18.12 3.22
N PRO A 167 -6.07 -19.37 3.15
CA PRO A 167 -5.36 -20.53 3.70
C PRO A 167 -3.99 -20.75 3.04
N ASP A 168 -3.84 -20.33 1.78
CA ASP A 168 -2.63 -20.49 0.98
C ASP A 168 -1.73 -19.25 0.98
N ALA A 169 -1.99 -18.27 1.86
CA ALA A 169 -1.21 -17.04 1.95
C ALA A 169 0.31 -17.31 2.13
N VAL A 170 1.13 -16.43 1.55
CA VAL A 170 2.58 -16.47 1.75
C VAL A 170 2.92 -15.79 3.08
N ILE A 171 3.50 -16.55 4.01
CA ILE A 171 3.79 -16.06 5.35
C ILE A 171 5.20 -15.48 5.40
N ALA A 172 5.30 -14.18 5.66
CA ALA A 172 6.56 -13.49 5.87
C ALA A 172 7.06 -13.69 7.30
N THR A 173 8.39 -13.71 7.47
CA THR A 173 9.00 -13.66 8.79
C THR A 173 9.09 -12.23 9.32
N ARG A 174 9.42 -12.06 10.60
CA ARG A 174 9.69 -10.73 11.16
C ARG A 174 10.87 -10.05 10.44
N ALA A 175 11.89 -10.80 10.05
CA ALA A 175 13.05 -10.25 9.34
C ALA A 175 12.64 -9.69 7.96
N ASP A 176 11.81 -10.43 7.21
CA ASP A 176 11.28 -9.98 5.93
C ASP A 176 10.42 -8.72 6.09
N ALA A 177 9.54 -8.71 7.10
CA ALA A 177 8.67 -7.58 7.38
C ALA A 177 9.47 -6.32 7.79
N MET A 178 10.48 -6.48 8.65
CA MET A 178 11.37 -5.37 9.06
C MET A 178 12.25 -4.86 7.91
N ALA A 179 12.52 -5.70 6.90
CA ALA A 179 13.15 -5.29 5.66
C ALA A 179 12.18 -4.62 4.68
N PHE A 180 10.92 -4.37 5.07
CA PHE A 180 9.85 -3.83 4.23
C PHE A 180 9.49 -4.73 3.04
N GLY A 181 9.69 -6.05 3.18
CA GLY A 181 9.32 -7.03 2.15
C GLY A 181 7.82 -7.13 1.87
N LEU A 182 6.99 -6.68 2.80
CA LEU A 182 5.54 -6.64 2.65
C LEU A 182 5.05 -5.31 2.07
N ASN A 183 5.90 -4.28 2.03
CA ASN A 183 5.61 -3.02 1.35
C ASN A 183 5.91 -3.12 -0.14
N SER A 184 5.27 -4.10 -0.76
CA SER A 184 5.52 -4.58 -2.12
C SER A 184 4.30 -4.35 -3.01
N VAL A 185 4.54 -4.28 -4.32
CA VAL A 185 3.50 -4.23 -5.34
C VAL A 185 3.62 -5.46 -6.21
N SER A 186 2.50 -6.07 -6.56
CA SER A 186 2.45 -7.21 -7.47
C SER A 186 1.45 -6.99 -8.59
N ASP A 187 1.80 -7.44 -9.80
CA ASP A 187 0.92 -7.48 -10.97
C ASP A 187 0.34 -8.89 -11.22
N GLY A 188 0.35 -9.76 -10.21
CA GLY A 188 -0.05 -11.17 -10.32
C GLY A 188 1.05 -12.10 -10.84
N HIS A 189 2.17 -11.56 -11.33
CA HIS A 189 3.31 -12.36 -11.76
C HIS A 189 4.63 -11.82 -11.18
N HIS A 190 4.96 -10.56 -11.46
CA HIS A 190 6.09 -9.86 -10.89
C HIS A 190 5.75 -9.32 -9.51
N VAL A 191 6.72 -9.36 -8.59
CA VAL A 191 6.57 -8.79 -7.25
C VAL A 191 7.73 -7.84 -7.00
N LEU A 192 7.47 -6.53 -7.10
CA LEU A 192 8.47 -5.53 -6.74
C LEU A 192 8.62 -5.53 -5.22
N ILE A 193 9.81 -5.90 -4.75
CA ILE A 193 10.06 -6.22 -3.35
C ILE A 193 11.39 -5.65 -2.87
N SER A 194 11.49 -5.34 -1.57
CA SER A 194 12.75 -4.94 -0.96
C SER A 194 13.81 -6.04 -1.07
N PRO A 195 15.05 -5.75 -1.51
CA PRO A 195 16.12 -6.74 -1.64
C PRO A 195 16.53 -7.37 -0.30
N GLY A 196 16.20 -6.75 0.83
CA GLY A 196 16.50 -7.29 2.17
C GLY A 196 15.57 -8.43 2.60
N ALA A 197 14.41 -8.60 1.96
CA ALA A 197 13.39 -9.59 2.32
C ALA A 197 13.66 -10.97 1.70
N THR A 198 14.87 -11.47 1.88
CA THR A 198 15.39 -12.70 1.23
C THR A 198 14.51 -13.92 1.47
N GLY A 199 14.00 -14.12 2.68
CA GLY A 199 13.14 -15.26 3.00
C GLY A 199 11.78 -15.19 2.30
N LEU A 200 11.25 -13.98 2.11
CA LEU A 200 10.02 -13.77 1.34
C LEU A 200 10.27 -13.93 -0.16
N ILE A 201 11.39 -13.45 -0.68
CA ILE A 201 11.80 -13.63 -2.09
C ILE A 201 11.86 -15.13 -2.44
N ASP A 202 12.51 -15.93 -1.61
CA ASP A 202 12.62 -17.38 -1.85
C ASP A 202 11.23 -18.04 -1.91
N ARG A 203 10.36 -17.74 -0.93
CA ARG A 203 8.99 -18.28 -0.88
C ARG A 203 8.14 -17.85 -2.08
N LEU A 204 8.27 -16.60 -2.53
CA LEU A 204 7.55 -16.10 -3.70
C LEU A 204 8.00 -16.81 -4.97
N THR A 205 9.31 -17.01 -5.12
CA THR A 205 9.91 -17.76 -6.24
C THR A 205 9.41 -19.22 -6.25
N GLU A 206 9.40 -19.89 -5.10
CA GLU A 206 8.86 -21.25 -4.95
C GLU A 206 7.38 -21.36 -5.33
N ARG A 207 6.62 -20.28 -5.17
CA ARG A 207 5.20 -20.17 -5.55
C ARG A 207 4.97 -19.78 -7.00
N GLY A 208 6.04 -19.55 -7.79
CA GLY A 208 5.96 -19.25 -9.21
C GLY A 208 5.80 -17.76 -9.55
N TYR A 209 5.90 -16.87 -8.57
CA TYR A 209 6.05 -15.43 -8.83
C TYR A 209 7.50 -15.11 -9.24
N THR A 210 7.69 -13.95 -9.85
CA THR A 210 8.99 -13.39 -10.22
C THR A 210 9.31 -12.21 -9.32
N PRO A 211 10.06 -12.38 -8.22
CA PRO A 211 10.51 -11.25 -7.41
C PRO A 211 11.41 -10.32 -8.21
N VAL A 212 11.16 -9.01 -8.11
CA VAL A 212 11.94 -7.93 -8.74
C VAL A 212 12.47 -7.03 -7.63
N PRO A 213 13.71 -7.28 -7.14
CA PRO A 213 14.28 -6.49 -6.06
C PRO A 213 14.51 -5.04 -6.48
N VAL A 214 14.00 -4.07 -5.70
CA VAL A 214 14.23 -2.64 -5.91
C VAL A 214 14.71 -2.00 -4.60
N ASP A 215 15.90 -1.40 -4.62
CA ASP A 215 16.44 -0.73 -3.44
C ASP A 215 15.76 0.63 -3.22
N THR A 216 15.02 0.75 -2.11
CA THR A 216 14.40 2.00 -1.64
C THR A 216 14.92 2.41 -0.26
N SER A 217 16.16 2.03 0.09
CA SER A 217 16.70 2.18 1.45
C SER A 217 16.71 3.61 2.00
N GLU A 218 16.81 4.65 1.15
CA GLU A 218 16.76 6.03 1.60
C GLU A 218 15.33 6.49 1.88
N LEU A 219 14.35 6.05 1.08
CA LEU A 219 12.92 6.29 1.30
C LEU A 219 12.44 5.58 2.58
N LEU A 220 13.00 4.39 2.84
CA LEU A 220 12.75 3.62 4.05
C LEU A 220 13.09 4.39 5.33
N LYS A 221 14.09 5.29 5.30
CA LYS A 221 14.43 6.12 6.46
C LYS A 221 13.33 7.12 6.84
N ALA A 222 12.41 7.41 5.92
CA ALA A 222 11.20 8.18 6.15
C ALA A 222 9.96 7.30 6.39
N GLY A 223 10.13 5.97 6.48
CA GLY A 223 9.08 5.03 6.87
C GLY A 223 8.24 4.46 5.73
N GLY A 224 8.70 4.52 4.48
CA GLY A 224 8.00 3.93 3.34
C GLY A 224 8.90 3.18 2.37
N GLY A 225 8.35 2.18 1.69
CA GLY A 225 9.01 1.38 0.67
C GLY A 225 8.35 1.52 -0.71
N ILE A 226 8.35 0.44 -1.47
CA ILE A 226 7.85 0.40 -2.85
C ILE A 226 6.36 0.71 -2.90
N LYS A 227 5.55 0.00 -2.10
CA LYS A 227 4.09 0.21 -2.08
C LYS A 227 3.74 1.60 -1.58
N CYS A 228 4.37 2.10 -0.51
CA CYS A 228 4.08 3.45 -0.03
C CYS A 228 4.25 4.51 -1.13
N CYS A 229 5.27 4.36 -1.98
CA CYS A 229 5.53 5.26 -3.10
C CYS A 229 4.63 5.05 -4.34
N THR A 230 3.71 4.08 -4.30
CA THR A 230 2.91 3.66 -5.46
C THR A 230 1.41 3.65 -5.13
N GLN A 231 0.68 4.60 -5.72
CA GLN A 231 -0.78 4.55 -5.78
C GLN A 231 -1.20 3.75 -7.00
N GLU A 232 -1.90 2.64 -6.82
CA GLU A 232 -2.45 1.90 -7.94
C GLU A 232 -3.74 2.59 -8.42
N ILE A 233 -3.88 2.74 -9.74
CA ILE A 233 -5.05 3.34 -10.38
C ILE A 233 -5.79 2.22 -11.11
N ARG A 234 -6.92 1.79 -10.53
CA ARG A 234 -7.76 0.71 -11.08
C ARG A 234 -8.87 1.31 -11.92
N HIS A 235 -8.77 1.12 -13.23
CA HIS A 235 -9.80 1.51 -14.20
C HIS A 235 -10.97 0.50 -14.21
N PRO A 236 -12.13 0.87 -14.78
CA PRO A 236 -13.27 -0.05 -14.96
C PRO A 236 -12.98 -1.28 -15.81
#